data_AF-A0A819LRL8-F1
#
_entry.id   AF-A0A819LRL8-F1
#
_cell.length_a   1.000
_cell.length_b   1.000
_cell.length_c   1.000
_cell.angle_alpha   90.00
_cell.angle_beta   90.00
_cell.angle_gamma   90.00
#
_symmetry.space_group_name_H-M   'P 1'
#
loop_
_entity.id
_entity.type
_entity.pdbx_description
1 polymer ?
#
loop_
_entity_poly.entity_id
_entity_poly.type
_entity_poly.pdbx_seq_one_letter_code
_entity_poly.pdbx_strand_id
1 'polypeptide(L)'
;MLSFCIWQESSLTKRDALIVLDVDKPEYTTTSAGLASYIVVKRSFTSLRFVSEWLTYAQDSRVITDDDNVLGSANYPDFHAHRHDQSILSLLAKKWKLTVYPDPSQYGEGEKSQRPYPAIFDHHRSKN
;
A
#
# COMPACT_ATOMS: atom_id res chain seq x y z
N MET A 1 0.87 10.25 1.21
CA MET A 1 -0.04 10.34 2.35
C MET A 1 -0.92 9.10 2.27
N LEU A 2 -0.38 7.96 2.72
CA LEU A 2 -1.08 6.69 2.58
C LEU A 2 -2.16 6.60 3.67
N SER A 3 -3.42 6.43 3.33
CA SER A 3 -4.50 6.17 4.29
C SER A 3 -4.64 4.68 4.58
N PHE A 4 -5.12 4.27 5.76
CA PHE A 4 -5.28 2.85 6.08
C PHE A 4 -6.62 2.31 5.55
N CYS A 5 -6.54 1.20 4.83
CA CYS A 5 -7.67 0.39 4.41
C CYS A 5 -8.10 -0.56 5.55
N ILE A 6 -9.38 -0.97 5.55
CA ILE A 6 -9.92 -1.95 6.53
C ILE A 6 -9.29 -3.35 6.30
N TRP A 7 -8.79 -3.58 5.09
CA TRP A 7 -8.20 -4.83 4.65
C TRP A 7 -6.70 -4.93 5.00
N GLN A 8 -6.23 -6.16 5.21
CA GLN A 8 -4.82 -6.46 5.47
C GLN A 8 -4.01 -6.55 4.18
N GLU A 9 -2.69 -6.45 4.26
CA GLU A 9 -1.80 -6.64 3.11
C GLU A 9 -1.97 -8.02 2.45
N SER A 10 -2.06 -9.10 3.23
CA SER A 10 -2.32 -10.45 2.71
C SER A 10 -3.56 -10.53 1.83
N SER A 11 -4.59 -9.74 2.16
CA SER A 11 -5.86 -9.74 1.45
C SER A 11 -5.86 -8.91 0.16
N LEU A 12 -4.96 -7.92 0.05
CA LEU A 12 -4.94 -6.96 -1.06
C LEU A 12 -3.65 -6.96 -1.90
N THR A 13 -2.73 -7.87 -1.60
CA THR A 13 -1.43 -7.94 -2.26
C THR A 13 -1.12 -9.38 -2.67
N LYS A 14 -0.86 -9.56 -3.97
CA LYS A 14 -0.46 -10.84 -4.55
C LYS A 14 0.86 -11.30 -3.91
N ARG A 15 0.99 -12.61 -3.66
CA ARG A 15 2.10 -13.14 -2.88
C ARG A 15 3.47 -13.00 -3.54
N ASP A 16 3.55 -13.06 -4.87
CA ASP A 16 4.80 -12.76 -5.58
C ASP A 16 5.32 -11.36 -5.24
N ALA A 17 4.45 -10.36 -5.08
CA ALA A 17 4.86 -9.03 -4.66
C ALA A 17 5.50 -9.04 -3.26
N LEU A 18 4.91 -9.77 -2.31
CA LEU A 18 5.47 -9.93 -0.96
C LEU A 18 6.84 -10.61 -0.98
N ILE A 19 7.02 -11.61 -1.84
CA ILE A 19 8.29 -12.34 -1.99
C ILE A 19 9.34 -11.47 -2.66
N VAL A 20 9.03 -10.82 -3.79
CA VAL A 20 9.98 -9.96 -4.54
C VAL A 20 10.46 -8.79 -3.68
N LEU A 21 9.60 -8.22 -2.84
CA LEU A 21 9.96 -7.13 -1.94
C LEU A 21 10.68 -7.60 -0.64
N ASP A 22 10.84 -8.91 -0.44
CA ASP A 22 11.38 -9.55 0.78
C ASP A 22 10.62 -9.20 2.06
N VAL A 23 9.28 -9.29 1.99
CA VAL A 23 8.34 -8.91 3.06
C VAL A 23 7.22 -9.94 3.28
N ASP A 24 7.37 -11.18 2.80
CA ASP A 24 6.40 -12.28 3.04
C ASP A 24 6.46 -12.82 4.48
N LYS A 25 6.16 -11.95 5.45
CA LYS A 25 6.23 -12.22 6.91
C LYS A 25 5.05 -11.57 7.63
N PRO A 26 4.55 -12.16 8.74
CA PRO A 26 3.39 -11.63 9.49
C PRO A 26 3.49 -10.15 9.88
N GLU A 27 4.71 -9.66 10.15
CA GLU A 27 4.98 -8.26 10.50
C GLU A 27 4.61 -7.26 9.39
N TYR A 28 4.47 -7.72 8.15
CA TYR A 28 3.94 -6.94 7.02
C TYR A 28 2.54 -7.42 6.64
N THR A 29 2.35 -8.72 6.47
CA THR A 29 1.13 -9.26 5.86
C THR A 29 -0.14 -9.03 6.68
N THR A 30 -0.02 -9.01 8.01
CA THR A 30 -1.15 -8.78 8.93
C THR A 30 -1.47 -7.31 9.18
N THR A 31 -0.64 -6.40 8.66
CA THR A 31 -0.84 -4.95 8.81
C THR A 31 -1.89 -4.44 7.82
N SER A 32 -2.57 -3.35 8.18
CA SER A 32 -3.53 -2.69 7.28
C SER A 32 -2.88 -2.25 5.98
N ALA A 33 -3.50 -2.55 4.84
CA ALA A 33 -3.05 -2.09 3.55
C ALA A 33 -3.17 -0.56 3.44
N GLY A 34 -2.17 0.08 2.84
CA GLY A 34 -2.17 1.51 2.57
C GLY A 34 -2.97 1.87 1.31
N LEU A 35 -3.45 3.11 1.25
CA LEU A 35 -4.18 3.69 0.13
C LEU A 35 -3.29 4.66 -0.63
N ALA A 36 -3.20 4.53 -1.96
CA ALA A 36 -2.33 5.38 -2.79
C ALA A 36 -3.05 6.60 -3.40
N SER A 37 -4.30 6.87 -3.02
CA SER A 37 -5.12 7.94 -3.60
C SER A 37 -4.51 9.34 -3.43
N TYR A 38 -3.80 9.58 -2.32
CA TYR A 38 -3.18 10.88 -2.03
C TYR A 38 -1.71 10.71 -1.71
N ILE A 39 -0.84 11.33 -2.51
CA ILE A 39 0.61 11.27 -2.29
C ILE A 39 1.16 12.68 -2.28
N VAL A 40 1.85 13.03 -1.19
CA VAL A 40 2.54 14.30 -1.02
C VAL A 40 3.98 13.96 -0.71
N VAL A 41 4.90 14.46 -1.53
CA VAL A 41 6.32 14.15 -1.43
C VAL A 41 7.11 15.45 -1.44
N LYS A 42 7.80 15.75 -0.35
CA LYS A 42 8.78 16.83 -0.31
C LYS A 42 10.09 16.35 -0.93
N ARG A 43 10.55 17.02 -2.00
CA ARG A 43 11.80 16.67 -2.69
C ARG A 43 12.99 16.67 -1.73
N SER A 44 13.68 15.55 -1.67
CA SER A 44 14.91 15.32 -0.91
C SER A 44 15.65 14.11 -1.51
N PHE A 45 16.90 13.86 -1.10
CA PHE A 45 17.61 12.64 -1.51
C PHE A 45 16.86 11.38 -1.08
N THR A 46 16.35 11.35 0.15
CA THR A 46 15.55 10.25 0.69
C THR A 46 14.30 10.00 -0.13
N SER A 47 13.55 11.06 -0.47
CA SER A 47 12.31 10.90 -1.25
C SER A 47 12.59 10.44 -2.68
N LEU A 48 13.66 10.92 -3.30
CA LEU A 48 14.06 10.48 -4.64
C LEU A 48 14.43 8.99 -4.64
N ARG A 49 15.17 8.53 -3.63
CA ARG A 49 15.52 7.12 -3.48
C ARG A 49 14.29 6.25 -3.26
N PHE A 50 13.37 6.67 -2.39
CA PHE A 50 12.11 5.95 -2.14
C PHE A 50 11.25 5.82 -3.41
N VAL A 51 11.05 6.93 -4.14
CA VAL A 51 10.26 6.92 -5.38
C VAL A 51 10.96 6.10 -6.48
N SER A 52 12.29 6.15 -6.55
CA SER A 52 13.05 5.33 -7.52
C SER A 52 12.89 3.85 -7.22
N GLU A 53 12.99 3.44 -5.96
CA GLU A 53 12.76 2.04 -5.56
C GLU A 53 11.33 1.58 -5.85
N TRP A 54 10.33 2.43 -5.57
CA TRP A 54 8.94 2.16 -5.93
C TRP A 54 8.78 1.94 -7.43
N LEU A 55 9.35 2.83 -8.25
CA LEU A 55 9.33 2.71 -9.71
C LEU A 55 10.07 1.46 -10.20
N THR A 56 11.16 1.04 -9.55
CA THR A 56 11.88 -0.20 -9.91
C THR A 56 10.98 -1.42 -9.74
N TYR A 57 10.30 -1.56 -8.60
CA TYR A 57 9.38 -2.68 -8.39
C TYR A 57 8.12 -2.59 -9.26
N ALA A 58 7.63 -1.38 -9.55
CA ALA A 58 6.48 -1.19 -10.44
C ALA A 58 6.76 -1.58 -11.90
N GLN A 59 8.03 -1.78 -12.28
CA GLN A 59 8.41 -2.30 -13.61
C GLN A 59 8.53 -3.83 -13.65
N ASP A 60 8.46 -4.51 -12.51
CA ASP A 60 8.49 -5.98 -12.46
C ASP A 60 7.08 -6.54 -12.69
N SER A 61 6.87 -7.25 -13.81
CA SER A 61 5.55 -7.79 -14.17
C SER A 61 5.00 -8.74 -13.11
N ARG A 62 5.86 -9.45 -12.39
CA ARG A 62 5.45 -10.36 -11.29
C ARG A 62 4.79 -9.59 -10.15
N VAL A 63 5.14 -8.31 -9.99
CA VAL A 63 4.70 -7.45 -8.91
C VAL A 63 3.56 -6.54 -9.36
N ILE A 64 3.65 -5.91 -10.53
CA ILE A 64 2.69 -4.88 -10.92
C ILE A 64 1.40 -5.44 -11.53
N THR A 65 1.40 -6.67 -12.06
CA THR A 65 0.26 -7.23 -12.81
C THR A 65 -0.57 -8.23 -11.98
N ASP A 66 -1.76 -8.53 -12.51
CA ASP A 66 -2.64 -9.61 -12.04
C ASP A 66 -2.26 -11.00 -12.59
N ASP A 67 -1.12 -11.16 -13.28
CA ASP A 67 -0.65 -12.46 -13.75
C ASP A 67 -0.52 -13.46 -12.57
N ASP A 68 -0.64 -14.75 -12.84
CA ASP A 68 -0.49 -15.80 -11.83
C ASP A 68 0.87 -15.73 -11.12
N ASN A 69 0.90 -16.19 -9.87
CA ASN A 69 2.16 -16.31 -9.12
C ASN A 69 3.11 -17.29 -9.81
N VAL A 70 4.35 -16.86 -10.01
CA VAL A 70 5.42 -17.65 -10.65
C VAL A 70 6.53 -18.04 -9.68
N LEU A 71 6.52 -17.55 -8.43
CA LEU A 71 7.55 -17.84 -7.43
C LEU A 71 7.23 -19.05 -6.52
N GLY A 72 6.29 -19.90 -6.94
CA GLY A 72 6.02 -21.19 -6.30
C GLY A 72 5.18 -21.12 -5.02
N SER A 73 4.61 -19.96 -4.69
CA SER A 73 3.71 -19.79 -3.55
C SER A 73 2.33 -19.31 -3.98
N ALA A 74 1.28 -19.99 -3.52
CA ALA A 74 -0.09 -19.53 -3.71
C ALA A 74 -0.37 -18.30 -2.83
N ASN A 75 -1.31 -17.45 -3.28
CA ASN A 75 -1.81 -16.34 -2.48
C ASN A 75 -2.33 -16.80 -1.11
N TYR A 76 -2.35 -15.89 -0.13
CA TYR A 76 -2.89 -16.21 1.18
C TYR A 76 -4.38 -16.59 1.12
N PRO A 77 -4.89 -17.39 2.07
CA PRO A 77 -6.29 -17.83 2.05
C PRO A 77 -7.32 -16.68 2.06
N ASP A 78 -6.94 -15.52 2.59
CA ASP A 78 -7.74 -14.30 2.66
C ASP A 78 -7.50 -13.33 1.49
N PHE A 79 -6.77 -13.74 0.45
CA PHE A 79 -6.52 -12.91 -0.73
C PHE A 79 -7.81 -12.67 -1.52
N HIS A 80 -8.10 -11.39 -1.80
CA HIS A 80 -9.26 -10.95 -2.56
C HIS A 80 -8.88 -10.42 -3.95
N ALA A 81 -7.92 -9.51 -4.01
CA ALA A 81 -7.49 -8.86 -5.24
C ALA A 81 -6.12 -8.20 -5.05
N HIS A 82 -5.37 -8.02 -6.14
CA HIS A 82 -4.10 -7.31 -6.09
C HIS A 82 -4.29 -5.81 -6.36
N ARG A 83 -3.61 -4.96 -5.60
CA ARG A 83 -3.70 -3.48 -5.74
C ARG A 83 -2.50 -2.87 -6.46
N HIS A 84 -1.72 -3.66 -7.20
CA HIS A 84 -0.72 -3.16 -8.15
C HIS A 84 0.29 -2.21 -7.47
N ASP A 85 0.46 -1.00 -7.99
CA ASP A 85 1.39 0.01 -7.49
C ASP A 85 1.07 0.47 -6.06
N GLN A 86 -0.21 0.46 -5.66
CA GLN A 86 -0.64 0.75 -4.29
C GLN A 86 -0.06 -0.26 -3.29
N SER A 87 -0.06 -1.56 -3.63
CA SER A 87 0.53 -2.61 -2.78
C SER A 87 2.03 -2.38 -2.60
N ILE A 88 2.74 -2.08 -3.69
CA ILE A 88 4.18 -1.79 -3.66
C ILE A 88 4.47 -0.59 -2.76
N LEU A 89 3.71 0.49 -2.94
CA LEU A 89 3.88 1.73 -2.16
C LEU A 89 3.67 1.49 -0.66
N SER A 90 2.63 0.73 -0.31
CA SER A 90 2.29 0.43 1.08
C SER A 90 3.35 -0.46 1.77
N LEU A 91 3.82 -1.50 1.09
CA LEU A 91 4.87 -2.38 1.60
C LEU A 91 6.21 -1.65 1.76
N LEU A 92 6.59 -0.83 0.77
CA LEU A 92 7.81 -0.02 0.86
C LEU A 92 7.73 0.99 1.99
N ALA A 93 6.58 1.65 2.19
CA ALA A 93 6.41 2.58 3.31
C ALA A 93 6.66 1.90 4.67
N LYS A 94 6.20 0.64 4.83
CA LYS A 94 6.45 -0.16 6.04
C LYS A 94 7.91 -0.57 6.17
N LYS A 95 8.52 -1.06 5.07
CA LYS A 95 9.94 -1.45 5.03
C LYS A 95 10.87 -0.29 5.39
N TRP A 96 10.53 0.92 4.93
CA TRP A 96 11.22 2.17 5.23
C TRP A 96 10.83 2.80 6.57
N LYS A 97 9.87 2.20 7.30
CA LYS A 97 9.35 2.70 8.57
C LYS A 97 8.82 4.15 8.49
N LEU A 98 8.18 4.48 7.38
CA LEU A 98 7.58 5.79 7.16
C LEU A 98 6.30 5.94 7.99
N THR A 99 6.08 7.14 8.52
CA THR A 99 4.80 7.49 9.14
C THR A 99 3.70 7.57 8.09
N VAL A 100 2.65 6.79 8.31
CA VAL A 100 1.45 6.70 7.48
C VAL A 100 0.35 7.51 8.17
N TYR A 101 -0.40 8.27 7.39
CA TYR A 101 -1.33 9.28 7.90
C TYR A 101 -2.75 8.96 7.42
N PRO A 102 -3.80 9.10 8.26
CA PRO A 102 -5.16 8.75 7.84
C PRO A 102 -5.63 9.50 6.58
N ASP A 103 -6.67 9.00 5.90
CA ASP A 103 -7.20 9.63 4.68
C ASP A 103 -7.34 11.15 4.83
N PRO A 104 -6.86 11.99 3.92
CA PRO A 104 -7.20 13.40 4.02
C PRO A 104 -8.64 13.70 3.56
N SER A 105 -9.40 12.72 3.04
CA SER A 105 -10.78 12.93 2.58
C SER A 105 -11.85 12.67 3.65
N GLN A 106 -13.13 12.94 3.32
CA GLN A 106 -14.28 12.64 4.16
C GLN A 106 -14.39 11.15 4.53
N TYR A 107 -13.74 10.25 3.79
CA TYR A 107 -13.93 8.80 3.96
C TYR A 107 -13.17 8.13 5.09
N GLY A 108 -12.14 8.75 5.64
CA GLY A 108 -11.50 8.16 6.82
C GLY A 108 -11.83 8.93 8.12
N GLU A 109 -12.84 9.80 8.09
CA GLU A 109 -13.53 10.16 9.33
C GLU A 109 -14.15 8.88 9.88
N GLY A 110 -13.63 8.40 11.01
CA GLY A 110 -14.08 7.18 11.67
C GLY A 110 -13.62 7.17 13.11
N GLU A 111 -14.33 6.44 13.97
CA GLU A 111 -14.15 6.45 15.44
C GLU A 111 -12.72 6.13 15.93
N LYS A 112 -11.89 5.52 15.07
CA LYS A 112 -10.46 5.20 15.36
C LYS A 112 -9.46 6.17 14.71
N SER A 113 -9.91 7.15 13.93
CA SER A 113 -9.03 8.07 13.22
C SER A 113 -8.60 9.18 14.17
N GLN A 114 -7.41 9.05 14.78
CA GLN A 114 -6.74 10.15 15.48
C GLN A 114 -6.10 11.09 14.44
N ARG A 115 -6.92 11.64 13.54
CA ARG A 115 -6.43 12.61 12.55
C ARG A 115 -5.94 13.86 13.25
N PRO A 116 -4.69 14.29 13.00
CA PRO A 116 -4.21 15.57 13.51
C PRO A 116 -4.64 16.77 12.64
N TYR A 117 -5.50 16.55 11.64
CA TYR A 117 -5.95 17.55 10.68
C TYR A 117 -7.43 17.32 10.29
N PRO A 118 -8.17 18.37 9.88
CA PRO A 118 -9.53 18.24 9.35
C PRO A 118 -9.53 17.51 8.00
N ALA A 119 -10.70 17.04 7.54
CA ALA A 119 -10.85 16.61 6.15
C ALA A 119 -10.47 17.75 5.21
N ILE A 120 -9.55 17.46 4.28
CA ILE A 120 -8.96 18.40 3.31
C ILE A 120 -9.61 18.22 1.94
N PHE A 121 -9.98 17.00 1.58
CA PHE A 121 -10.55 16.69 0.26
C PHE A 121 -11.98 16.15 0.36
N ASP A 122 -12.84 16.54 -0.56
CA ASP A 122 -14.12 15.87 -0.81
C ASP A 122 -13.94 14.89 -1.97
N HIS A 123 -13.89 13.59 -1.67
CA HIS A 123 -13.69 12.56 -2.66
C HIS A 123 -15.04 12.14 -3.26
N HIS A 124 -15.32 12.56 -4.48
CA HIS A 124 -16.63 12.31 -5.12
C HIS A 124 -16.83 10.88 -5.65
N ARG A 125 -15.77 10.07 -5.72
CA ARG A 125 -15.91 8.66 -6.13
C ARG A 125 -16.46 7.87 -4.94
N SER A 126 -17.64 7.29 -5.15
CA SER A 126 -18.38 6.48 -4.18
C SER A 126 -17.53 5.32 -3.62
N LYS A 127 -17.78 4.93 -2.37
CA LYS A 127 -17.28 3.67 -1.82
C LYS A 127 -17.85 2.53 -2.66
N ASN A 128 -16.96 1.78 -3.31
CA ASN A 128 -17.27 0.47 -3.90
C ASN A 128 -17.43 -0.57 -2.80
#